data_AF-A0A380WIC5-F1
#
_entry.id   AF-A0A380WIC5-F1
#
_cell.length_a   1.000
_cell.length_b   1.000
_cell.length_c   1.000
_cell.angle_alpha   90.00
_cell.angle_beta   90.00
_cell.angle_gamma   90.00
#
_symmetry.space_group_name_H-M   'P 1'
#
loop_
_entity.id
_entity.type
_entity.pdbx_description
1 polymer ?
#
loop_
_entity_poly.entity_id
_entity_poly.type
_entity_poly.pdbx_seq_one_letter_code
_entity_poly.pdbx_strand_id
1 'polypeptide(L)' 'MPRDKLTVTTPPERLATYGFNRHVVDHMLCLNCCCAPFGMGVSPSGEKTAAINVRCIEQIDLTTLKRIPFDGGSR' A
#
# COMPACT_ATOMS: atom_id res chain seq x y z
N MET A 1 7.41 2.38 4.40
CA MET A 1 8.85 2.09 4.23
C MET A 1 9.38 2.87 3.04
N PRO A 2 10.68 3.21 2.96
CA PRO A 2 11.27 3.81 1.77
C PRO A 2 10.97 2.98 0.52
N ARG A 3 10.63 3.65 -0.60
CA ARG A 3 10.23 2.98 -1.85
C ARG A 3 11.30 2.02 -2.37
N ASP A 4 12.57 2.38 -2.26
CA ASP A 4 13.74 1.63 -2.73
C ASP A 4 13.95 0.31 -1.96
N LYS A 5 13.37 0.17 -0.77
CA LYS A 5 13.40 -1.07 0.02
C LYS A 5 12.32 -2.09 -0.38
N LEU A 6 11.41 -1.72 -1.30
CA LEU A 6 10.38 -2.63 -1.81
C LEU A 6 10.76 -3.15 -3.20
N THR A 7 10.93 -4.48 -3.29
CA THR A 7 11.02 -5.21 -4.56
C THR A 7 9.68 -5.85 -4.88
N VAL A 8 9.13 -5.55 -6.06
CA VAL A 8 7.88 -6.15 -6.54
C VAL A 8 8.26 -7.23 -7.57
N THR A 9 7.99 -8.48 -7.24
CA THR A 9 8.26 -9.64 -8.13
C THR A 9 7.11 -9.93 -9.08
N THR A 10 5.95 -9.32 -8.85
CA THR A 10 4.78 -9.42 -9.72
C THR A 10 4.95 -8.49 -10.93
N PRO A 11 4.72 -8.97 -12.17
CA PRO A 11 4.76 -8.11 -13.35
C PRO A 11 3.73 -6.98 -13.27
N PRO A 12 4.06 -5.76 -13.74
CA PRO A 12 3.16 -4.61 -13.70
C PRO A 12 1.79 -4.86 -14.34
N GLU A 13 1.75 -5.62 -15.44
CA GLU A 13 0.52 -5.99 -16.16
C GLU A 13 -0.44 -6.88 -15.35
N ARG A 14 0.00 -7.43 -14.21
CA ARG A 14 -0.86 -8.18 -13.27
C ARG A 14 -1.39 -7.32 -12.13
N LEU A 15 -1.06 -6.03 -12.14
CA LEU A 15 -1.48 -5.05 -11.14
C LEU A 15 -2.37 -3.98 -11.77
N ALA A 16 -3.41 -3.59 -11.05
CA ALA A 16 -4.17 -2.37 -11.32
C ALA A 16 -3.72 -1.26 -10.38
N THR A 17 -3.83 -0.02 -10.83
CA THR A 17 -3.71 1.15 -9.97
C THR A 17 -5.09 1.74 -9.72
N TYR A 18 -5.36 2.04 -8.45
CA TYR A 18 -6.56 2.77 -8.04
C TYR A 18 -6.14 4.02 -7.27
N GLY A 19 -6.68 5.17 -7.66
CA GLY A 19 -6.56 6.41 -6.91
C GLY A 19 -7.93 6.82 -6.38
N PHE A 20 -7.96 7.44 -5.20
CA PHE A 20 -9.15 8.10 -4.68
C PHE A 20 -8.80 9.42 -3.99
N ASN A 21 -9.83 10.22 -3.68
CA ASN A 21 -9.68 11.53 -3.06
C ASN A 21 -8.72 12.44 -3.88
N ARG A 22 -7.62 12.94 -3.30
CA ARG A 22 -6.66 13.80 -3.99
C ARG A 22 -5.72 13.05 -4.95
N HIS A 23 -5.87 11.74 -5.10
CA HIS A 23 -5.03 10.89 -5.95
C HIS A 23 -3.52 11.02 -5.63
N VAL A 24 -3.19 11.21 -4.34
CA VAL A 24 -1.80 11.36 -3.86
C VAL A 24 -1.15 10.01 -3.51
N VAL A 25 -1.94 8.94 -3.51
CA VAL A 25 -1.48 7.56 -3.29
C VAL A 25 -1.99 6.70 -4.43
N ASP A 26 -1.08 5.96 -5.05
CA ASP A 26 -1.37 4.92 -6.02
C ASP A 26 -1.57 3.60 -5.28
N HIS A 27 -2.82 3.14 -5.15
CA HIS A 27 -3.13 1.84 -4.56
C HIS A 27 -2.90 0.75 -5.59
N MET A 28 -2.05 -0.23 -5.29
CA MET A 28 -1.68 -1.29 -6.22
C MET A 28 -2.45 -2.56 -5.87
N LEU A 29 -3.30 -3.02 -6.79
CA LEU A 29 -4.21 -4.14 -6.60
C LEU A 29 -3.85 -5.30 -7.52
N CYS A 30 -3.98 -6.54 -7.04
CA CYS A 30 -3.91 -7.71 -7.89
C CYS A 30 -5.14 -7.81 -8.78
N LEU A 31 -4.96 -7.94 -10.10
CA LEU A 31 -6.05 -8.11 -11.06
C LEU A 31 -6.80 -9.44 -10.92
N ASN A 32 -6.23 -10.42 -10.23
CA ASN A 32 -6.83 -11.75 -10.08
C ASN A 32 -7.71 -11.88 -8.82
N CYS A 33 -7.23 -11.38 -7.67
CA CYS A 33 -7.90 -11.56 -6.38
C CYS A 33 -8.32 -10.24 -5.71
N CYS A 34 -8.05 -9.10 -6.34
CA CYS A 34 -8.36 -7.75 -5.84
C CYS A 34 -7.69 -7.38 -4.50
N CYS A 35 -6.79 -8.20 -3.96
CA CYS A 35 -5.97 -7.81 -2.82
C CYS A 35 -5.11 -6.60 -3.17
N ALA A 36 -5.03 -5.64 -2.25
CA ALA A 36 -4.16 -4.47 -2.35
C ALA A 36 -2.94 -4.63 -1.41
N PRO A 37 -1.87 -5.33 -1.84
CA PRO A 37 -0.72 -5.62 -0.98
C PRO A 37 0.11 -4.38 -0.65
N PHE A 38 0.11 -3.35 -1.51
CA PHE A 38 0.86 -2.12 -1.27
C PHE A 38 0.26 -0.91 -1.97
N GLY A 39 0.68 0.28 -1.54
CA GLY A 39 0.44 1.54 -2.23
C GLY A 39 1.72 2.37 -2.31
N MET A 40 1.80 3.25 -3.31
CA MET A 40 2.95 4.13 -3.53
C MET A 40 2.54 5.58 -3.30
N GLY A 41 3.40 6.36 -2.65
CA GLY A 41 3.14 7.78 -2.40
C GLY A 41 4.36 8.51 -1.86
N VAL A 42 4.12 9.69 -1.30
CA VAL A 42 5.15 10.53 -0.67
C VAL A 42 4.82 10.71 0.80
N SER A 43 5.80 10.52 1.69
CA SER A 43 5.64 10.73 3.12
C SER A 43 5.43 12.22 3.44
N PRO A 44 4.97 12.57 4.66
CA PRO A 44 4.98 13.95 5.13
C PRO A 44 6.38 14.60 5.13
N SER A 45 7.46 13.82 5.17
CA SER A 45 8.84 14.29 5.04
C SER A 45 9.31 14.51 3.60
N GLY A 46 8.48 14.21 2.59
CA GLY A 46 8.81 14.37 1.18
C GLY A 46 9.47 13.14 0.53
N GLU A 47 9.60 12.03 1.25
CA GLU A 47 10.29 10.82 0.77
C GLU A 47 9.34 9.87 0.03
N LYS A 48 9.78 9.34 -1.12
CA LYS A 48 9.05 8.28 -1.84
C LYS A 48 8.89 7.06 -0.95
N THR A 49 7.65 6.66 -0.71
CA THR A 49 7.29 5.68 0.30
C THR A 49 6.38 4.61 -0.30
N ALA A 50 6.61 3.37 0.10
CA ALA A 50 5.66 2.28 -0.07
C ALA A 50 4.91 2.04 1.26
N ALA A 51 3.57 2.05 1.18
CA ALA A 51 2.69 1.61 2.25
C ALA A 51 2.39 0.12 2.05
N ILE A 52 2.64 -0.72 3.05
CA ILE A 52 2.44 -2.18 2.95
C ILE A 52 1.17 -2.57 3.70
N ASN A 53 0.31 -3.33 3.04
CA ASN A 53 -0.82 -3.97 3.69
C ASN A 53 -0.32 -5.18 4.48
N VAL A 54 -0.14 -5.00 5.78
CA VAL A 54 0.34 -6.05 6.69
C VAL A 54 -0.54 -7.30 6.69
N ARG A 55 -1.82 -7.21 6.30
CA ARG A 55 -2.71 -8.38 6.20
C ARG A 55 -2.29 -9.35 5.10
N CYS A 56 -1.46 -8.92 4.14
CA CYS A 56 -0.93 -9.76 3.07
C CYS A 56 0.41 -10.44 3.42
N ILE A 57 0.86 -10.35 4.67
CA ILE A 57 2.09 -10.99 5.15
C ILE A 57 1.71 -12.29 5.85
N GLU A 58 2.23 -13.43 5.41
CA GLU A 58 1.80 -14.77 5.89
C GLU A 58 2.09 -15.02 7.38
N GLN A 59 3.19 -14.47 7.89
CA GLN A 59 3.72 -14.80 9.22
C GLN A 59 3.72 -13.59 10.18
N ILE A 60 2.72 -12.70 10.05
CA ILE A 60 2.59 -11.54 10.95
C ILE A 60 1.52 -11.77 12.01
N ASP A 61 1.87 -11.51 13.26
CA ASP A 61 0.89 -11.46 14.35
C ASP A 61 0.24 -10.06 14.40
N LEU A 62 -0.95 -9.97 13.80
CA LEU A 62 -1.73 -8.73 13.76
C LEU A 62 -2.21 -8.24 15.14
N THR A 63 -2.14 -9.07 16.19
CA THR A 63 -2.52 -8.70 17.56
C THR A 63 -1.44 -7.86 18.24
N THR A 64 -0.20 -7.99 17.79
CA THR A 64 0.95 -7.21 18.31
C THR A 64 1.00 -5.78 17.76
N LEU A 65 0.26 -5.51 16.68
CA LEU A 65 0.30 -4.22 15.98
C LEU A 65 -0.70 -3.22 16.57
N LYS A 66 -0.20 -2.06 17.01
CA LYS A 66 -1.05 -0.91 17.32
C LYS A 66 -1.71 -0.40 16.05
N ARG A 67 -3.05 -0.32 16.05
CA ARG A 67 -3.84 0.20 14.92
C ARG A 67 -4.31 1.62 15.22
N ILE A 68 -4.11 2.50 14.27
CA ILE A 68 -4.61 3.88 14.30
C ILE A 68 -5.65 3.98 13.19
N PRO A 69 -6.95 4.11 13.51
CA PRO A 69 -7.98 4.32 12.50
C PRO A 69 -7.70 5.60 11.70
N PHE A 70 -7.83 5.51 10.38
CA PHE A 70 -7.67 6.64 9.48
C PHE A 70 -8.73 6.57 8.38
N ASP A 71 -9.50 7.63 8.23
CA ASP A 71 -10.42 7.82 7.10
C ASP A 71 -9.74 8.69 6.04
N GLY A 72 -9.37 8.09 4.91
CA GLY A 72 -8.80 8.81 3.78
C GLY A 72 -9.85 9.41 2.84
N GLY A 73 -11.10 8.95 2.88
CA GLY A 73 -12.15 9.37 1.97
C GLY A 73 -12.63 10.79 2.24
N SER A 74 -12.62 11.19 3.51
CA SER A 74 -13.06 12.52 3.97
C SER A 74 -11.92 13.54 4.15
N ARG A 75 -10.72 13.28 3.61
CA ARG A 75 -9.48 14.02 3.92
C ARG A 75 -8.93 14.90 2.79
#